data_AF-A0A093C8A8-F1
#
_entry.id   AF-A0A093C8A8-F1
#
_cell.length_a   1.000
_cell.length_b   1.000
_cell.length_c   1.000
_cell.angle_alpha   90.00
_cell.angle_beta   90.00
_cell.angle_gamma   90.00
#
_symmetry.space_group_name_H-M   'P 1'
#
loop_
_entity.id
_entity.type
_entity.pdbx_description
1 polymer ?
#
loop_
_entity_poly.entity_id
_entity_poly.type
_entity_poly.pdbx_seq_one_letter_code
_entity_poly.pdbx_strand_id
1 'polypeptide(L)'
;IKTFIYSGKNGKQIGSTGSLAVDGKARHIRLNLGSSPYFLFYTENSLYAYSLKDLYSAATGMEIKLPSLEQDPQWEKNIDRTTHRLSLPSSGDIRYLAKIPGRSRENILVVNSEMATLISAQNLQTLWTLNVSRVVSEPQLGYYKPDVLGIVLESEVGPNRKKVMIVESGSGAVQWDLKLNWRAESPGPATLPTADHRSTFLIWGEYQVPGNETRPRAPLQKLYLFHPSYTNVLLELRNSTDQIIAFNATLFERSRHACYVLLRGPQPSEEPGSVSLMKRKLKEDVSESRVIWLSQVAVDSEQYIRDRLYRMRFQSR
;
A
#
# COMPACT_ATOMS: atom_id res chain seq x y z
N ILE A 1 22.07 -8.27 -8.79
CA ILE A 1 21.62 -6.87 -8.98
C ILE A 1 22.82 -5.92 -8.88
N LYS A 2 23.00 -4.97 -9.80
CA LYS A 2 24.08 -3.96 -9.71
C LYS A 2 23.71 -2.88 -8.69
N THR A 3 24.69 -2.45 -7.91
CA THR A 3 24.50 -1.42 -6.86
C THR A 3 25.53 -0.31 -6.99
N PHE A 4 25.07 0.90 -6.73
CA PHE A 4 25.88 2.12 -6.76
C PHE A 4 25.58 2.92 -5.51
N ILE A 5 26.63 3.38 -4.83
CA ILE A 5 26.51 4.24 -3.65
C ILE A 5 27.06 5.61 -4.02
N TYR A 6 26.28 6.65 -3.82
CA TYR A 6 26.67 8.03 -4.09
C TYR A 6 26.64 8.85 -2.81
N SER A 7 27.62 9.74 -2.64
CA SER A 7 27.63 10.68 -1.53
C SER A 7 26.57 11.76 -1.74
N GLY A 8 25.66 11.92 -0.78
CA GLY A 8 24.69 13.01 -0.81
C GLY A 8 25.33 14.41 -0.72
N LYS A 9 26.58 14.52 -0.27
CA LYS A 9 27.27 15.82 -0.12
C LYS A 9 27.85 16.35 -1.43
N ASN A 10 28.41 15.47 -2.26
CA ASN A 10 29.16 15.87 -3.46
C ASN A 10 28.75 15.11 -4.73
N GLY A 11 27.80 14.19 -4.66
CA GLY A 11 27.32 13.39 -5.79
C GLY A 11 28.33 12.38 -6.33
N LYS A 12 29.53 12.26 -5.74
CA LYS A 12 30.56 11.31 -6.20
C LYS A 12 30.21 9.89 -5.76
N GLN A 13 30.51 8.93 -6.62
CA GLN A 13 30.40 7.51 -6.29
C GLN A 13 31.37 7.17 -5.15
N ILE A 14 30.87 6.45 -4.17
CA ILE A 14 31.65 5.89 -3.07
C ILE A 14 32.01 4.45 -3.45
N GLY A 15 33.31 4.17 -3.51
CA GLY A 15 33.82 2.87 -3.90
C GLY A 15 33.60 2.56 -5.39
N SER A 16 33.46 1.28 -5.69
CA SER A 16 33.25 0.74 -7.03
C SER A 16 31.83 0.20 -7.20
N THR A 17 31.48 -0.23 -8.41
CA THR A 17 30.17 -0.83 -8.69
C THR A 17 30.08 -2.19 -8.01
N GLY A 18 29.18 -2.31 -7.03
CA GLY A 18 28.91 -3.57 -6.33
C GLY A 18 27.92 -4.45 -7.09
N SER A 19 27.94 -5.75 -6.82
CA SER A 19 26.91 -6.69 -7.28
C SER A 19 26.37 -7.49 -6.10
N LEU A 20 25.05 -7.48 -5.92
CA LEU A 20 24.37 -8.29 -4.92
C LEU A 20 23.90 -9.60 -5.54
N ALA A 21 24.11 -10.70 -4.81
CA ALA A 21 23.62 -12.04 -5.12
C ALA A 21 22.12 -12.16 -4.77
N VAL A 22 21.30 -11.42 -5.50
CA VAL A 22 19.84 -11.45 -5.40
C VAL A 22 19.27 -11.99 -6.70
N ASP A 23 18.39 -12.98 -6.57
CA ASP A 23 17.79 -13.68 -7.69
C ASP A 23 16.74 -12.81 -8.41
N GLY A 24 16.64 -12.95 -9.74
CA GLY A 24 15.52 -12.41 -10.53
C GLY A 24 15.28 -10.88 -10.46
N LYS A 25 14.03 -10.48 -10.71
CA LYS A 25 13.55 -9.08 -10.64
C LYS A 25 13.08 -8.74 -9.23
N ALA A 26 14.01 -8.59 -8.30
CA ALA A 26 13.66 -8.29 -6.91
C ALA A 26 13.16 -6.85 -6.72
N ARG A 27 12.17 -6.71 -5.83
CA ARG A 27 11.73 -5.43 -5.28
C ARG A 27 12.48 -5.17 -3.98
N HIS A 28 12.45 -3.93 -3.48
CA HIS A 28 13.14 -3.62 -2.23
C HIS A 28 12.35 -2.67 -1.33
N ILE A 29 12.57 -2.80 -0.02
CA ILE A 29 12.18 -1.82 0.98
C ILE A 29 13.37 -1.51 1.89
N ARG A 30 13.39 -0.29 2.45
CA ARG A 30 14.37 0.11 3.45
C ARG A 30 13.70 0.12 4.83
N LEU A 31 14.38 -0.48 5.80
CA LEU A 31 14.01 -0.50 7.21
C LEU A 31 15.09 0.19 8.04
N ASN A 32 14.68 0.95 9.05
CA ASN A 32 15.60 1.57 10.00
C ASN A 32 15.42 0.92 11.37
N LEU A 33 16.39 0.11 11.81
CA LEU A 33 16.39 -0.56 13.10
C LEU A 33 17.22 0.25 14.10
N GLY A 34 16.77 1.45 14.43
CA GLY A 34 17.57 2.40 15.22
C GLY A 34 18.76 2.91 14.42
N SER A 35 19.97 2.63 14.87
CA SER A 35 21.26 2.97 14.23
C SER A 35 21.64 2.04 13.07
N SER A 36 20.92 0.94 12.88
CA SER A 36 21.23 -0.10 11.89
C SER A 36 20.22 -0.09 10.73
N PRO A 37 20.48 0.63 9.64
CA PRO A 37 19.62 0.60 8.45
C PRO A 37 19.84 -0.67 7.62
N TYR A 38 18.75 -1.31 7.23
CA TYR A 38 18.72 -2.52 6.41
C TYR A 38 17.93 -2.30 5.12
N PHE A 39 18.36 -2.98 4.06
CA PHE A 39 17.67 -3.07 2.79
C PHE A 39 17.19 -4.51 2.61
N LEU A 40 15.87 -4.66 2.52
CA LEU A 40 15.25 -5.93 2.22
C LEU A 40 15.00 -6.01 0.72
N PHE A 41 15.53 -7.05 0.08
CA PHE A 41 15.21 -7.38 -1.30
C PHE A 41 14.35 -8.63 -1.30
N TYR A 42 13.27 -8.63 -2.06
CA TYR A 42 12.37 -9.78 -2.11
C TYR A 42 11.97 -10.11 -3.54
N THR A 43 11.85 -11.41 -3.77
CA THR A 43 11.25 -12.05 -4.94
C THR A 43 10.03 -12.85 -4.48
N GLU A 44 9.37 -13.55 -5.40
CA GLU A 44 8.28 -14.46 -5.03
C GLU A 44 8.75 -15.53 -4.03
N ASN A 45 10.00 -16.00 -4.13
CA ASN A 45 10.44 -17.19 -3.39
C ASN A 45 11.51 -16.92 -2.33
N SER A 46 12.03 -15.70 -2.23
CA SER A 46 13.17 -15.42 -1.38
C SER A 46 13.18 -13.98 -0.87
N LEU A 47 13.61 -13.82 0.37
CA LEU A 47 13.85 -12.55 1.03
C LEU A 47 15.32 -12.48 1.41
N TYR A 48 15.95 -11.37 1.09
CA TYR A 48 17.34 -11.08 1.35
C TYR A 48 17.44 -9.82 2.19
N ALA A 49 18.36 -9.79 3.14
CA ALA A 49 18.60 -8.62 3.97
C ALA A 49 20.07 -8.23 3.90
N TYR A 50 20.32 -6.97 3.55
CA TYR A 50 21.66 -6.38 3.57
C TYR A 50 21.65 -5.20 4.53
N SER A 51 22.56 -5.22 5.50
CA SER A 51 22.82 -4.01 6.28
C SER A 51 23.48 -2.95 5.40
N LEU A 52 23.34 -1.67 5.75
CA LEU A 52 24.09 -0.62 5.06
C LEU A 52 25.60 -0.83 5.16
N LYS A 53 26.07 -1.46 6.24
CA LYS A 53 27.48 -1.85 6.40
C LYS A 53 27.89 -2.89 5.34
N ASP A 54 27.07 -3.91 5.09
CA ASP A 54 27.34 -4.92 4.06
C ASP A 54 27.40 -4.29 2.67
N LEU A 55 26.42 -3.44 2.34
CA LEU A 55 26.38 -2.73 1.06
C LEU A 55 27.60 -1.83 0.85
N TYR A 56 27.99 -1.09 1.89
CA TYR A 56 29.16 -0.24 1.83
C TYR A 56 30.44 -1.06 1.66
N SER A 57 30.58 -2.15 2.42
CA SER A 57 31.75 -3.03 2.37
C SER A 57 31.86 -3.69 0.99
N ALA A 58 30.74 -4.13 0.42
CA ALA A 58 30.67 -4.66 -0.95
C ALA A 58 31.04 -3.61 -2.02
N ALA A 59 30.66 -2.34 -1.85
CA ALA A 59 31.01 -1.29 -2.80
C ALA A 59 32.50 -0.89 -2.70
N THR A 60 33.04 -0.81 -1.49
CA THR A 60 34.41 -0.30 -1.26
C THR A 60 35.48 -1.38 -1.22
N GLY A 61 35.11 -2.64 -1.02
CA GLY A 61 36.06 -3.75 -0.80
C GLY A 61 36.81 -3.65 0.53
N MET A 62 36.44 -2.71 1.40
CA MET A 62 37.04 -2.51 2.71
C MET A 62 36.11 -3.11 3.77
N GLU A 63 36.67 -3.92 4.67
CA GLU A 63 35.97 -4.32 5.87
C GLU A 63 36.08 -3.17 6.88
N ILE A 64 34.95 -2.55 7.19
CA ILE A 64 34.99 -1.27 7.87
C ILE A 64 34.61 -1.41 9.33
N LYS A 65 35.54 -0.98 10.18
CA LYS A 65 35.30 -0.60 11.58
C LYS A 65 34.82 0.85 11.66
N LEU A 66 33.80 1.25 10.89
CA LEU A 66 33.14 2.55 11.09
C LEU A 66 32.26 2.35 12.33
N PRO A 67 32.52 3.05 13.44
CA PRO A 67 31.73 2.89 14.65
C PRO A 67 30.26 3.27 14.46
N SER A 68 29.93 4.00 13.38
CA SER A 68 28.60 4.54 13.11
C SER A 68 27.68 3.62 12.31
N LEU A 69 28.19 2.57 11.65
CA LEU A 69 27.37 1.63 10.88
C LEU A 69 27.21 0.32 11.66
N GLU A 70 26.21 0.31 12.52
CA GLU A 70 25.91 -0.85 13.36
C GLU A 70 25.09 -1.91 12.59
N GLN A 71 25.18 -3.15 13.06
CA GLN A 71 24.35 -4.27 12.63
C GLN A 71 23.53 -4.72 13.83
N ASP A 72 22.25 -5.01 13.63
CA ASP A 72 21.37 -5.48 14.69
C ASP A 72 21.65 -6.97 14.97
N PRO A 73 22.11 -7.35 16.17
CA PRO A 73 22.50 -8.74 16.46
C PRO A 73 21.37 -9.75 16.29
N GLN A 74 20.11 -9.34 16.45
CA GLN A 74 18.97 -10.23 16.28
C GLN A 74 18.72 -10.52 14.81
N TRP A 75 18.93 -9.54 13.95
CA TRP A 75 18.84 -9.70 12.51
C TRP A 75 19.96 -10.55 11.95
N GLU A 76 21.21 -10.26 12.32
CA GLU A 76 22.37 -11.01 11.83
C GLU A 76 22.35 -12.50 12.19
N LYS A 77 21.63 -12.88 13.25
CA LYS A 77 21.39 -14.30 13.60
C LYS A 77 20.44 -15.02 12.63
N ASN A 78 19.54 -14.28 11.99
CA ASN A 78 18.51 -14.82 11.10
C ASN A 78 18.86 -14.62 9.61
N ILE A 79 19.99 -13.98 9.33
CA ILE A 79 20.53 -13.78 7.98
C ILE A 79 21.61 -14.82 7.73
N ASP A 80 21.46 -15.60 6.66
CA ASP A 80 22.52 -16.47 6.19
C ASP A 80 23.70 -15.63 5.68
N ARG A 81 24.89 -15.81 6.25
CA ARG A 81 26.06 -14.97 5.96
C ARG A 81 26.58 -15.08 4.52
N THR A 82 26.26 -16.17 3.82
CA THR A 82 26.81 -16.45 2.49
C THR A 82 25.86 -15.96 1.40
N THR A 83 24.57 -16.20 1.61
CA THR A 83 23.50 -15.92 0.64
C THR A 83 22.73 -14.65 0.96
N HIS A 84 22.92 -14.08 2.14
CA HIS A 84 22.13 -12.96 2.69
C HIS A 84 20.63 -13.22 2.78
N ARG A 85 20.20 -14.49 2.69
CA ARG A 85 18.79 -14.86 2.82
C ARG A 85 18.34 -14.66 4.26
N LEU A 86 17.22 -13.96 4.42
CA LEU A 86 16.57 -13.74 5.71
C LEU A 86 15.44 -14.74 5.87
N SER A 87 15.52 -15.57 6.90
CA SER A 87 14.43 -16.48 7.27
C SER A 87 13.39 -15.73 8.10
N LEU A 88 12.20 -15.53 7.54
CA LEU A 88 11.03 -15.02 8.25
C LEU A 88 9.91 -16.07 8.29
N PRO A 89 9.05 -16.05 9.31
CA PRO A 89 7.74 -16.68 9.22
C PRO A 89 7.03 -16.22 7.93
N SER A 90 6.42 -17.16 7.19
CA SER A 90 5.69 -16.88 5.94
C SER A 90 6.55 -16.41 4.74
N SER A 91 7.84 -16.76 4.66
CA SER A 91 8.75 -16.33 3.58
C SER A 91 8.53 -17.01 2.20
N GLY A 92 7.43 -17.72 1.98
CA GLY A 92 7.10 -18.38 0.70
C GLY A 92 6.03 -17.61 -0.08
N ASP A 93 6.18 -17.53 -1.41
CA ASP A 93 5.29 -16.86 -2.37
C ASP A 93 4.96 -15.39 -2.01
N ILE A 94 6.00 -14.60 -1.68
CA ILE A 94 5.87 -13.20 -1.28
C ILE A 94 5.41 -12.36 -2.46
N ARG A 95 4.22 -11.76 -2.35
CA ARG A 95 3.64 -10.85 -3.33
C ARG A 95 3.98 -9.40 -3.04
N TYR A 96 3.86 -9.01 -1.77
CA TYR A 96 4.16 -7.66 -1.31
C TYR A 96 4.87 -7.68 0.04
N LEU A 97 5.76 -6.71 0.21
CA LEU A 97 6.43 -6.45 1.47
C LEU A 97 6.28 -4.97 1.77
N ALA A 98 5.69 -4.65 2.92
CA ALA A 98 5.43 -3.27 3.31
C ALA A 98 5.95 -2.97 4.71
N LYS A 99 6.37 -1.72 4.89
CA LYS A 99 6.81 -1.21 6.19
C LYS A 99 5.63 -0.63 6.95
N ILE A 100 5.42 -1.11 8.16
CA ILE A 100 4.31 -0.68 9.02
C ILE A 100 4.87 0.06 10.23
N PRO A 101 4.54 1.34 10.45
CA PRO A 101 4.88 2.03 11.68
C PRO A 101 4.37 1.26 12.92
N GLY A 102 5.27 0.98 13.86
CA GLY A 102 4.95 0.38 15.16
C GLY A 102 5.14 1.36 16.31
N ARG A 103 4.88 0.92 17.55
CA ARG A 103 4.96 1.77 18.75
C ARG A 103 6.41 2.16 19.11
N SER A 104 7.35 1.23 18.95
CA SER A 104 8.76 1.39 19.33
C SER A 104 9.70 1.32 18.13
N ARG A 105 9.43 0.39 17.21
CA ARG A 105 10.17 0.19 15.96
C ARG A 105 9.19 -0.08 14.82
N GLU A 106 9.70 0.05 13.60
CA GLU A 106 8.98 -0.36 12.39
C GLU A 106 8.69 -1.87 12.44
N ASN A 107 7.56 -2.28 11.89
CA ASN A 107 7.16 -3.67 11.67
C ASN A 107 7.15 -3.96 10.17
N ILE A 108 7.12 -5.23 9.82
CA ILE A 108 7.15 -5.72 8.44
C ILE A 108 5.85 -6.45 8.17
N LEU A 109 5.09 -6.00 7.18
CA LEU A 109 3.96 -6.75 6.64
C LEU A 109 4.45 -7.59 5.47
N VAL A 110 4.39 -8.90 5.62
CA VAL A 110 4.63 -9.88 4.55
C VAL A 110 3.28 -10.33 4.03
N VAL A 111 3.02 -10.08 2.76
CA VAL A 111 1.82 -10.56 2.07
C VAL A 111 2.24 -11.60 1.05
N ASN A 112 1.79 -12.84 1.25
CA ASN A 112 1.97 -13.92 0.29
C ASN A 112 0.64 -14.26 -0.42
N SER A 113 0.57 -15.39 -1.11
CA SER A 113 -0.63 -15.79 -1.85
C SER A 113 -1.83 -16.18 -1.00
N GLU A 114 -1.65 -16.46 0.30
CA GLU A 114 -2.69 -16.99 1.18
C GLU A 114 -2.96 -16.12 2.41
N MET A 115 -1.95 -15.41 2.90
CA MET A 115 -1.99 -14.71 4.16
C MET A 115 -1.23 -13.38 4.11
N ALA A 116 -1.70 -12.46 4.96
CA ALA A 116 -0.98 -11.27 5.37
C ALA A 116 -0.48 -11.48 6.81
N THR A 117 0.83 -11.45 7.00
CA THR A 117 1.49 -11.66 8.30
C THR A 117 2.22 -10.40 8.70
N LEU A 118 1.93 -9.87 9.89
CA LEU A 118 2.69 -8.77 10.47
C LEU A 118 3.78 -9.33 11.39
N ILE A 119 5.01 -8.91 11.14
CA ILE A 119 6.21 -9.35 11.86
C ILE A 119 6.85 -8.14 12.54
N SER A 120 7.20 -8.29 13.82
CA SER A 120 7.94 -7.28 14.56
C SER A 120 9.39 -7.22 14.08
N ALA A 121 9.87 -6.07 13.62
CA ALA A 121 11.28 -5.95 13.24
C ALA A 121 12.23 -5.91 14.45
N GLN A 122 11.69 -5.81 15.68
CA GLN A 122 12.49 -5.81 16.90
C GLN A 122 13.00 -7.22 17.27
N ASN A 123 12.17 -8.25 17.07
CA ASN A 123 12.45 -9.61 17.51
C ASN A 123 12.16 -10.68 16.44
N LEU A 124 11.70 -10.28 15.25
CA LEU A 124 11.34 -11.14 14.12
C LEU A 124 10.22 -12.14 14.43
N GLN A 125 9.39 -11.84 15.44
CA GLN A 125 8.23 -12.66 15.78
C GLN A 125 6.98 -12.19 15.05
N THR A 126 6.13 -13.15 14.69
CA THR A 126 4.78 -12.88 14.18
C THR A 126 3.93 -12.21 15.25
N LEU A 127 3.37 -11.04 14.92
CA LEU A 127 2.41 -10.32 15.76
C LEU A 127 0.99 -10.80 15.51
N TRP A 128 0.63 -10.97 14.24
CA TRP A 128 -0.64 -11.57 13.82
C TRP A 128 -0.55 -12.07 12.37
N THR A 129 -1.47 -12.97 12.03
CA THR A 129 -1.68 -13.46 10.66
C THR A 129 -3.16 -13.32 10.32
N LEU A 130 -3.44 -12.87 9.10
CA LEU A 130 -4.79 -12.76 8.56
C LEU A 130 -4.86 -13.53 7.24
N ASN A 131 -5.88 -14.36 7.09
CA ASN A 131 -6.13 -15.08 5.84
C ASN A 131 -6.62 -14.09 4.78
N VAL A 132 -5.77 -13.85 3.78
CA VAL A 132 -6.03 -12.92 2.68
C VAL A 132 -5.45 -13.56 1.43
N SER A 133 -6.25 -14.39 0.77
CA SER A 133 -5.84 -15.09 -0.43
C SER A 133 -5.82 -14.15 -1.64
N ARG A 134 -4.82 -14.31 -2.51
CA ARG A 134 -4.76 -13.63 -3.83
C ARG A 134 -4.90 -12.11 -3.73
N VAL A 135 -3.98 -11.48 -3.01
CA VAL A 135 -3.94 -10.02 -2.93
C VAL A 135 -3.66 -9.42 -4.31
N VAL A 136 -4.52 -8.49 -4.72
CA VAL A 136 -4.55 -7.95 -6.09
C VAL A 136 -3.86 -6.60 -6.24
N SER A 137 -3.57 -5.91 -5.13
CA SER A 137 -2.90 -4.62 -5.14
C SER A 137 -1.97 -4.46 -3.92
N GLU A 138 -1.00 -3.54 -4.03
CA GLU A 138 -0.08 -3.26 -2.94
C GLU A 138 -0.83 -2.69 -1.71
N PRO A 139 -0.58 -3.21 -0.49
CA PRO A 139 -1.23 -2.73 0.73
C PRO A 139 -1.05 -1.23 0.92
N GLN A 140 -2.13 -0.52 1.25
CA GLN A 140 -2.07 0.92 1.56
C GLN A 140 -2.27 1.17 3.05
N LEU A 141 -1.68 2.24 3.55
CA LEU A 141 -1.83 2.65 4.95
C LEU A 141 -2.88 3.75 5.08
N GLY A 142 -3.68 3.70 6.14
CA GLY A 142 -4.67 4.73 6.46
C GLY A 142 -5.18 4.60 7.88
N TYR A 143 -6.09 5.46 8.30
CA TYR A 143 -6.61 5.48 9.67
C TYR A 143 -8.13 5.28 9.66
N TYR A 144 -8.57 4.10 10.10
CA TYR A 144 -10.01 3.83 10.24
C TYR A 144 -10.59 4.53 11.48
N LYS A 145 -9.89 4.42 12.60
CA LYS A 145 -10.17 5.17 13.84
C LYS A 145 -9.15 6.29 13.98
N PRO A 146 -9.50 7.38 14.69
CA PRO A 146 -8.55 8.44 15.02
C PRO A 146 -7.25 7.87 15.59
N ASP A 147 -6.13 8.16 14.91
CA ASP A 147 -4.76 7.81 15.35
C ASP A 147 -4.45 6.31 15.52
N VAL A 148 -5.35 5.43 15.06
CA VAL A 148 -5.11 3.98 15.00
C VAL A 148 -4.85 3.59 13.55
N LEU A 149 -3.60 3.23 13.27
CA LEU A 149 -3.16 2.82 11.95
C LEU A 149 -3.91 1.56 11.49
N GLY A 150 -4.40 1.61 10.26
CA GLY A 150 -4.99 0.52 9.53
C GLY A 150 -4.26 0.24 8.22
N ILE A 151 -4.47 -0.96 7.72
CA ILE A 151 -3.90 -1.50 6.49
C ILE A 151 -5.06 -1.84 5.56
N VAL A 152 -5.06 -1.27 4.37
CA VAL A 152 -6.03 -1.57 3.31
C VAL A 152 -5.48 -2.74 2.49
N LEU A 153 -6.25 -3.82 2.42
CA LEU A 153 -5.94 -5.00 1.63
C LEU A 153 -7.06 -5.24 0.62
N GLU A 154 -6.69 -5.57 -0.61
CA GLU A 154 -7.63 -6.00 -1.64
C GLU A 154 -7.31 -7.44 -2.04
N SER A 155 -8.28 -8.34 -1.88
CA SER A 155 -8.14 -9.77 -2.17
C SER A 155 -9.16 -10.24 -3.19
N GLU A 156 -8.75 -11.08 -4.14
CA GLU A 156 -9.69 -11.74 -5.04
C GLU A 156 -10.54 -12.76 -4.29
N VAL A 157 -11.86 -12.70 -4.46
CA VAL A 157 -12.83 -13.63 -3.82
C VAL A 157 -13.63 -14.43 -4.84
N GLY A 158 -13.31 -14.30 -6.12
CA GLY A 158 -13.94 -14.99 -7.24
C GLY A 158 -13.67 -14.25 -8.55
N PRO A 159 -14.11 -14.82 -9.68
CA PRO A 159 -13.90 -14.22 -10.99
C PRO A 159 -14.45 -12.79 -11.04
N ASN A 160 -13.59 -11.83 -11.37
CA ASN A 160 -13.92 -10.40 -11.43
C ASN A 160 -14.55 -9.84 -10.14
N ARG A 161 -14.29 -10.47 -8.97
CA ARG A 161 -14.76 -10.03 -7.66
C ARG A 161 -13.59 -9.88 -6.70
N LYS A 162 -13.53 -8.73 -6.03
CA LYS A 162 -12.58 -8.46 -4.96
C LYS A 162 -13.29 -8.10 -3.67
N LYS A 163 -12.61 -8.36 -2.57
CA LYS A 163 -12.96 -7.90 -1.24
C LYS A 163 -11.92 -6.87 -0.81
N VAL A 164 -12.37 -5.69 -0.46
CA VAL A 164 -11.55 -4.64 0.14
C VAL A 164 -11.74 -4.71 1.65
N MET A 165 -10.66 -4.74 2.40
CA MET A 165 -10.65 -4.85 3.86
C MET A 165 -9.79 -3.76 4.45
N ILE A 166 -10.25 -3.16 5.55
CA ILE A 166 -9.44 -2.27 6.39
C ILE A 166 -9.14 -2.99 7.69
N VAL A 167 -7.89 -3.32 7.89
CA VAL A 167 -7.39 -4.16 8.99
C VAL A 167 -6.64 -3.28 9.99
N GLU A 168 -6.95 -3.40 11.28
CA GLU A 168 -6.23 -2.67 12.32
C GLU A 168 -4.80 -3.22 12.47
N SER A 169 -3.78 -2.37 12.37
CA SER A 169 -2.38 -2.84 12.31
C SER A 169 -1.90 -3.46 13.62
N GLY A 170 -2.45 -3.06 14.76
CA GLY A 170 -2.04 -3.56 16.07
C GLY A 170 -2.55 -4.96 16.39
N SER A 171 -3.75 -5.30 15.93
CA SER A 171 -4.46 -6.53 16.31
C SER A 171 -4.70 -7.50 15.14
N GLY A 172 -4.59 -7.03 13.89
CA GLY A 172 -4.98 -7.81 12.72
C GLY A 172 -6.50 -7.95 12.53
N ALA A 173 -7.30 -7.25 13.35
CA ALA A 173 -8.76 -7.32 13.29
C ALA A 173 -9.31 -6.51 12.11
N VAL A 174 -10.15 -7.15 11.29
CA VAL A 174 -10.88 -6.48 10.20
C VAL A 174 -11.90 -5.51 10.80
N GLN A 175 -11.72 -4.22 10.53
CA GLN A 175 -12.60 -3.15 11.03
C GLN A 175 -13.77 -2.86 10.08
N TRP A 176 -13.53 -3.06 8.79
CA TRP A 176 -14.51 -2.83 7.74
C TRP A 176 -14.15 -3.65 6.50
N ASP A 177 -15.17 -4.12 5.79
CA ASP A 177 -14.96 -4.76 4.50
C ASP A 177 -16.11 -4.53 3.52
N LEU A 178 -15.78 -4.68 2.23
CA LEU A 178 -16.71 -4.51 1.14
C LEU A 178 -16.34 -5.38 -0.04
N LYS A 179 -17.33 -6.05 -0.64
CA LYS A 179 -17.18 -6.78 -1.90
C LYS A 179 -17.54 -5.88 -3.08
N LEU A 180 -16.68 -5.90 -4.08
CA LEU A 180 -16.82 -5.13 -5.31
C LEU A 180 -16.56 -6.03 -6.50
N ASN A 181 -17.29 -5.80 -7.59
CA ASN A 181 -16.82 -6.28 -8.88
C ASN A 181 -15.61 -5.44 -9.31
N TRP A 182 -14.64 -6.05 -9.96
CA TRP A 182 -13.44 -5.37 -10.39
C TRP A 182 -12.89 -5.98 -11.67
N ARG A 183 -12.10 -5.19 -12.39
CA ARG A 183 -11.32 -5.63 -13.54
C ARG A 183 -9.88 -5.86 -13.09
N ALA A 184 -9.22 -6.93 -13.54
CA ALA A 184 -7.86 -7.28 -13.12
C ALA A 184 -6.84 -6.12 -13.26
N GLU A 185 -7.05 -5.24 -14.23
CA GLU A 185 -6.21 -4.07 -14.53
C GLU A 185 -6.64 -2.81 -13.78
N SER A 186 -7.52 -2.90 -12.77
CA SER A 186 -7.95 -1.73 -12.01
C SER A 186 -6.80 -1.21 -11.16
N PRO A 187 -6.60 0.12 -11.06
CA PRO A 187 -5.62 0.66 -10.14
C PRO A 187 -5.90 0.26 -8.69
N GLY A 188 -4.83 0.20 -7.89
CA GLY A 188 -4.94 0.00 -6.44
C GLY A 188 -5.67 1.16 -5.73
N PRO A 189 -5.99 0.99 -4.44
CA PRO A 189 -6.66 2.02 -3.67
C PRO A 189 -5.69 3.16 -3.35
N ALA A 190 -6.23 4.28 -2.88
CA ALA A 190 -5.44 5.38 -2.32
C ALA A 190 -6.06 5.88 -1.01
N THR A 191 -5.25 6.48 -0.15
CA THR A 191 -5.68 7.00 1.14
C THR A 191 -5.31 8.47 1.27
N LEU A 192 -6.17 9.23 1.96
CA LEU A 192 -5.96 10.66 2.22
C LEU A 192 -6.19 10.96 3.70
N PRO A 193 -5.24 11.59 4.39
CA PRO A 193 -5.43 11.95 5.80
C PRO A 193 -6.38 13.14 5.95
N THR A 194 -7.26 13.04 6.94
CA THR A 194 -8.28 14.04 7.26
C THR A 194 -7.99 14.68 8.62
N ALA A 195 -8.52 15.88 8.83
CA ALA A 195 -8.30 16.66 10.06
C ALA A 195 -8.98 16.06 11.30
N ASP A 196 -9.93 15.13 11.12
CA ASP A 196 -10.53 14.37 12.22
C ASP A 196 -9.72 13.12 12.59
N HIS A 197 -8.45 13.10 12.20
CA HIS A 197 -7.48 12.05 12.50
C HIS A 197 -7.78 10.68 11.86
N ARG A 198 -8.73 10.61 10.94
CA ARG A 198 -9.02 9.44 10.12
C ARG A 198 -8.36 9.56 8.74
N SER A 199 -8.62 8.58 7.89
CA SER A 199 -8.35 8.66 6.47
C SER A 199 -9.62 8.50 5.67
N THR A 200 -9.68 9.22 4.56
CA THR A 200 -10.57 8.91 3.46
C THR A 200 -9.91 7.84 2.58
N PHE A 201 -10.69 6.85 2.17
CA PHE A 201 -10.25 5.75 1.33
C PHE A 201 -10.89 5.87 -0.05
N LEU A 202 -10.07 5.83 -1.10
CA LEU A 202 -10.48 5.87 -2.48
C LEU A 202 -10.27 4.50 -3.11
N ILE A 203 -11.34 3.90 -3.62
CA ILE A 203 -11.39 2.50 -4.00
C ILE A 203 -12.00 2.35 -5.40
N TRP A 204 -11.31 1.64 -6.28
CA TRP A 204 -11.81 1.32 -7.62
C TRP A 204 -12.65 0.04 -7.61
N GLY A 205 -13.77 0.04 -8.32
CA GLY A 205 -14.57 -1.16 -8.58
C GLY A 205 -15.98 -0.81 -8.99
N GLU A 206 -16.88 -1.78 -8.89
CA GLU A 206 -18.31 -1.60 -9.08
C GLU A 206 -19.05 -2.26 -7.91
N TYR A 207 -19.80 -1.46 -7.16
CA TYR A 207 -20.66 -1.95 -6.09
C TYR A 207 -21.96 -2.49 -6.68
N GLN A 208 -22.31 -3.74 -6.32
CA GLN A 208 -23.59 -4.34 -6.66
C GLN A 208 -24.45 -4.48 -5.41
N VAL A 209 -25.68 -3.98 -5.49
CA VAL A 209 -26.67 -4.16 -4.42
C VAL A 209 -27.01 -5.65 -4.32
N PRO A 210 -26.95 -6.24 -3.11
CA PRO A 210 -27.34 -7.64 -2.91
C PRO A 210 -28.75 -7.92 -3.46
N GLY A 211 -28.89 -8.98 -4.25
CA GLY A 211 -30.16 -9.39 -4.88
C GLY A 211 -30.40 -8.87 -6.30
N ASN A 212 -29.60 -7.91 -6.79
CA ASN A 212 -29.63 -7.41 -8.18
C ASN A 212 -28.46 -7.96 -9.03
N GLU A 213 -28.08 -9.22 -8.81
CA GLU A 213 -27.03 -9.91 -9.58
C GLU A 213 -27.53 -10.21 -11.00
N THR A 214 -27.47 -9.20 -11.88
CA THR A 214 -27.70 -9.38 -13.31
C THR A 214 -26.43 -9.89 -13.98
N ARG A 215 -26.59 -10.60 -15.12
CA ARG A 215 -25.51 -11.25 -15.89
C ARG A 215 -24.27 -10.34 -16.06
N PRO A 216 -23.05 -10.91 -16.18
CA PRO A 216 -21.83 -10.13 -16.16
C PRO A 216 -21.77 -9.19 -17.37
N ARG A 217 -22.07 -7.91 -17.14
CA ARG A 217 -21.59 -6.83 -18.00
C ARG A 217 -20.12 -6.63 -17.66
N ALA A 218 -19.30 -6.20 -18.63
CA ALA A 218 -17.93 -5.80 -18.34
C ALA A 218 -17.96 -4.79 -17.17
N PRO A 219 -17.26 -5.05 -16.05
CA PRO A 219 -17.40 -4.25 -14.86
C PRO A 219 -16.97 -2.81 -15.15
N LEU A 220 -17.88 -1.87 -14.88
CA LEU A 220 -17.55 -0.44 -15.01
C LEU A 220 -16.57 -0.08 -13.91
N GLN A 221 -15.44 0.55 -14.24
CA GLN A 221 -14.54 1.06 -13.21
C GLN A 221 -15.09 2.38 -12.65
N LYS A 222 -15.58 2.31 -11.41
CA LYS A 222 -16.07 3.46 -10.67
C LYS A 222 -15.14 3.75 -9.51
N LEU A 223 -14.96 5.03 -9.21
CA LEU A 223 -14.20 5.46 -8.05
C LEU A 223 -15.15 5.72 -6.88
N TYR A 224 -14.95 4.99 -5.80
CA TYR A 224 -15.68 5.18 -4.55
C TYR A 224 -14.84 5.91 -3.53
N LEU A 225 -15.49 6.79 -2.76
CA LEU A 225 -14.95 7.39 -1.56
C LEU A 225 -15.65 6.80 -0.34
N PHE A 226 -14.85 6.26 0.57
CA PHE A 226 -15.27 5.77 1.87
C PHE A 226 -14.64 6.60 2.99
N HIS A 227 -15.42 7.01 3.97
CA HIS A 227 -14.94 7.68 5.18
C HIS A 227 -15.52 7.02 6.44
N PRO A 228 -14.70 6.61 7.43
CA PRO A 228 -15.16 5.81 8.57
C PRO A 228 -16.20 6.48 9.48
N SER A 229 -16.37 7.81 9.42
CA SER A 229 -17.46 8.49 10.13
C SER A 229 -18.86 8.10 9.63
N TYR A 230 -18.95 7.49 8.44
CA TYR A 230 -20.19 7.00 7.85
C TYR A 230 -19.96 5.57 7.32
N THR A 231 -19.86 4.60 8.23
CA THR A 231 -19.48 3.20 7.92
C THR A 231 -20.42 2.51 6.93
N ASN A 232 -21.67 2.98 6.83
CA ASN A 232 -22.71 2.42 5.97
C ASN A 232 -22.90 3.22 4.68
N VAL A 233 -21.95 4.09 4.32
CA VAL A 233 -22.05 4.98 3.16
C VAL A 233 -20.83 4.83 2.26
N LEU A 234 -21.07 4.76 0.96
CA LEU A 234 -20.09 5.00 -0.09
C LEU A 234 -20.54 6.18 -0.94
N LEU A 235 -19.59 7.04 -1.33
CA LEU A 235 -19.83 8.01 -2.40
C LEU A 235 -19.28 7.44 -3.70
N GLU A 236 -20.16 7.16 -4.66
CA GLU A 236 -19.76 6.98 -6.06
C GLU A 236 -19.38 8.36 -6.61
N LEU A 237 -18.11 8.59 -6.89
CA LEU A 237 -17.61 9.85 -7.43
C LEU A 237 -17.93 9.93 -8.93
N ARG A 238 -16.92 9.86 -9.80
CA ARG A 238 -17.14 9.79 -11.25
C ARG A 238 -16.85 8.41 -11.80
N ASN A 239 -17.66 8.04 -12.79
CA ASN A 239 -17.48 6.85 -13.59
C ASN A 239 -16.49 7.15 -14.72
N SER A 240 -15.59 6.22 -15.00
CA SER A 240 -14.63 6.31 -16.09
C SER A 240 -14.71 5.04 -16.91
N THR A 241 -14.96 5.16 -18.21
CA THR A 241 -14.76 4.07 -19.16
C THR A 241 -13.32 4.00 -19.66
N ASP A 242 -12.53 5.03 -19.35
CA ASP A 242 -11.14 5.14 -19.79
C ASP A 242 -10.25 4.12 -19.08
N GLN A 243 -9.24 3.65 -19.80
CA GLN A 243 -8.22 2.75 -19.27
C GLN A 243 -7.25 3.51 -18.36
N ILE A 244 -7.42 3.36 -17.06
CA ILE A 244 -6.58 4.00 -16.04
C ILE A 244 -5.43 3.05 -15.70
N ILE A 245 -4.22 3.46 -16.03
CA ILE A 245 -3.00 2.65 -15.84
C ILE A 245 -2.26 3.01 -14.55
N ALA A 246 -2.50 4.21 -14.01
CA ALA A 246 -2.03 4.59 -12.68
C ALA A 246 -2.99 5.59 -12.01
N PHE A 247 -3.05 5.52 -10.69
CA PHE A 247 -3.90 6.34 -9.85
C PHE A 247 -3.16 6.67 -8.56
N ASN A 248 -3.28 7.91 -8.09
CA ASN A 248 -2.88 8.26 -6.74
C ASN A 248 -3.70 9.44 -6.23
N ALA A 249 -3.88 9.52 -4.92
CA ALA A 249 -4.52 10.62 -4.23
C ALA A 249 -3.49 11.37 -3.38
N THR A 250 -3.54 12.69 -3.39
CA THR A 250 -2.57 13.50 -2.65
C THR A 250 -3.17 14.83 -2.18
N LEU A 251 -2.51 15.43 -1.20
CA LEU A 251 -2.81 16.77 -0.72
C LEU A 251 -1.89 17.77 -1.43
N PHE A 252 -2.48 18.69 -2.18
CA PHE A 252 -1.76 19.84 -2.73
C PHE A 252 -1.81 21.00 -1.75
N GLU A 253 -0.67 21.70 -1.62
CA GLU A 253 -0.44 22.91 -0.81
C GLU A 253 -0.86 22.80 0.66
N ARG A 254 0.11 22.73 1.60
CA ARG A 254 -0.08 22.81 3.08
C ARG A 254 -1.50 22.42 3.55
N SER A 255 -1.96 21.23 3.18
CA SER A 255 -3.24 20.67 3.63
C SER A 255 -4.54 21.36 3.17
N ARG A 256 -4.55 22.15 2.08
CA ARG A 256 -5.76 22.87 1.66
C ARG A 256 -6.62 22.13 0.64
N HIS A 257 -6.00 21.39 -0.29
CA HIS A 257 -6.74 20.78 -1.40
C HIS A 257 -6.39 19.31 -1.58
N ALA A 258 -7.32 18.44 -1.23
CA ALA A 258 -7.27 17.04 -1.65
C ALA A 258 -7.60 16.91 -3.14
N CYS A 259 -6.81 16.13 -3.84
CA CYS A 259 -7.05 15.81 -5.24
C CYS A 259 -6.62 14.38 -5.51
N TYR A 260 -6.99 13.87 -6.67
CA TYR A 260 -6.42 12.65 -7.20
C TYR A 260 -5.96 12.85 -8.64
N VAL A 261 -4.98 12.07 -9.02
CA VAL A 261 -4.34 12.10 -10.33
C VAL A 261 -4.55 10.75 -10.99
N LEU A 262 -4.94 10.79 -12.26
CA LEU A 262 -5.18 9.64 -13.10
C LEU A 262 -4.21 9.70 -14.27
N LEU A 263 -3.51 8.60 -14.53
CA LEU A 263 -2.78 8.39 -15.77
C LEU A 263 -3.58 7.41 -16.62
N ARG A 264 -3.89 7.82 -17.85
CA ARG A 264 -4.61 7.00 -18.83
C ARG A 264 -3.69 6.71 -20.00
N GLY A 265 -3.84 5.53 -20.59
CA GLY A 265 -3.01 5.11 -21.71
C GLY A 265 -3.07 3.60 -21.93
N PRO A 266 -2.23 3.09 -22.86
CA PRO A 266 -2.12 1.66 -23.10
C PRO A 266 -1.60 0.93 -21.86
N GLN A 267 -2.05 -0.32 -21.67
CA GLN A 267 -1.58 -1.17 -20.58
C GLN A 267 -0.07 -1.42 -20.71
N PRO A 268 0.63 -1.78 -19.61
CA PRO A 268 2.04 -2.17 -19.67
C PRO A 268 2.35 -3.32 -20.64
N SER A 269 1.35 -4.13 -21.01
CA SER A 269 1.45 -5.23 -21.98
C SER A 269 1.15 -4.84 -23.43
N GLU A 270 0.64 -3.63 -23.66
CA GLU A 270 0.28 -3.11 -24.98
C GLU A 270 1.44 -2.30 -25.58
N GLU A 271 1.35 -1.98 -26.87
CA GLU A 271 2.36 -1.16 -27.53
C GLU A 271 2.44 0.24 -26.91
N PRO A 272 3.66 0.84 -26.82
CA PRO A 272 3.81 2.20 -26.35
C PRO A 272 2.93 3.17 -27.13
N GLY A 273 2.19 4.01 -26.41
CA GLY A 273 1.22 4.94 -27.00
C GLY A 273 1.08 6.21 -26.19
N SER A 274 0.18 7.09 -26.63
CA SER A 274 -0.07 8.36 -25.96
C SER A 274 -0.64 8.15 -24.57
N VAL A 275 -0.10 8.88 -23.60
CA VAL A 275 -0.59 8.90 -22.23
C VAL A 275 -1.20 10.26 -21.92
N SER A 276 -2.29 10.28 -21.15
CA SER A 276 -2.91 11.52 -20.67
C SER A 276 -2.94 11.54 -19.15
N LEU A 277 -2.51 12.67 -18.58
CA LEU A 277 -2.51 12.91 -17.15
C LEU A 277 -3.67 13.85 -16.80
N MET A 278 -4.51 13.43 -15.87
CA MET A 278 -5.66 14.20 -15.40
C MET A 278 -5.57 14.42 -13.91
N LYS A 279 -5.77 15.66 -13.46
CA LYS A 279 -5.90 16.02 -12.04
C LYS A 279 -7.35 16.40 -11.74
N ARG A 280 -7.91 15.85 -10.67
CA ARG A 280 -9.28 16.09 -10.22
C ARG A 280 -9.32 16.55 -8.77
N LYS A 281 -10.09 17.59 -8.47
CA LYS A 281 -10.28 18.07 -7.10
C LYS A 281 -11.34 17.23 -6.41
N LEU A 282 -10.98 16.64 -5.27
CA LEU A 282 -11.85 15.69 -4.59
C LEU A 282 -13.18 16.30 -4.15
N LYS A 283 -13.16 17.56 -3.68
CA LYS A 283 -14.38 18.24 -3.21
C LYS A 283 -15.39 18.50 -4.31
N GLU A 284 -14.94 18.81 -5.53
CA GLU A 284 -15.83 19.02 -6.68
C GLU A 284 -16.53 17.70 -7.05
N ASP A 285 -15.79 16.59 -7.04
CA ASP A 285 -16.38 15.28 -7.31
C ASP A 285 -17.29 14.79 -6.16
N VAL A 286 -17.03 15.18 -4.91
CA VAL A 286 -17.94 14.91 -3.78
C VAL A 286 -19.27 15.64 -3.94
N SER A 287 -19.28 16.89 -4.38
CA SER A 287 -20.54 17.64 -4.57
C SER A 287 -21.47 17.03 -5.62
N GLU A 288 -20.90 16.39 -6.64
CA GLU A 288 -21.62 15.73 -7.73
C GLU A 288 -21.78 14.21 -7.53
N SER A 289 -21.33 13.68 -6.39
CA SER A 289 -21.32 12.24 -6.13
C SER A 289 -22.71 11.66 -5.93
N ARG A 290 -22.85 10.36 -6.17
CA ARG A 290 -24.03 9.58 -5.80
C ARG A 290 -23.78 8.88 -4.47
N VAL A 291 -24.70 9.04 -3.53
CA VAL A 291 -24.65 8.36 -2.23
C VAL A 291 -25.17 6.93 -2.40
N ILE A 292 -24.42 5.96 -1.86
CA ILE A 292 -24.80 4.56 -1.80
C ILE A 292 -24.86 4.13 -0.34
N TRP A 293 -26.02 3.64 0.07
CA TRP A 293 -26.24 3.06 1.38
C TRP A 293 -25.89 1.57 1.37
N LEU A 294 -24.95 1.18 2.21
CA LEU A 294 -24.55 -0.22 2.39
C LEU A 294 -25.55 -0.99 3.27
N SER A 295 -26.30 -0.28 4.11
CA SER A 295 -27.43 -0.80 4.87
C SER A 295 -28.75 -0.52 4.17
N GLN A 296 -29.75 -1.37 4.36
CA GLN A 296 -31.08 -1.21 3.77
C GLN A 296 -31.84 0.04 4.29
N VAL A 297 -31.42 0.60 5.42
CA VAL A 297 -32.02 1.80 6.01
C VAL A 297 -31.09 2.98 5.80
N ALA A 298 -31.56 3.98 5.06
CA ALA A 298 -30.93 5.29 4.99
C ALA A 298 -31.17 6.01 6.32
N VAL A 299 -30.10 6.43 6.98
CA VAL A 299 -30.16 7.11 8.29
C VAL A 299 -30.30 8.63 8.11
N ASP A 300 -29.82 9.17 6.99
CA ASP A 300 -29.81 10.59 6.67
C ASP A 300 -30.19 10.84 5.20
N SER A 301 -30.39 12.11 4.83
CA SER A 301 -30.55 12.49 3.43
C SER A 301 -29.23 12.44 2.66
N GLU A 302 -29.28 12.15 1.36
CA GLU A 302 -28.07 12.16 0.52
C GLU A 302 -27.37 13.52 0.50
N GLN A 303 -28.14 14.62 0.48
CA GLN A 303 -27.60 15.97 0.52
C GLN A 303 -26.83 16.23 1.81
N TYR A 304 -27.37 15.79 2.95
CA TYR A 304 -26.70 15.93 4.25
C TYR A 304 -25.33 15.22 4.27
N ILE A 305 -25.28 13.99 3.75
CA ILE A 305 -24.03 13.21 3.63
C ILE A 305 -23.02 13.93 2.73
N ARG A 306 -23.46 14.38 1.54
CA ARG A 306 -22.60 15.13 0.61
C ARG A 306 -22.06 16.40 1.24
N ASP A 307 -22.90 17.19 1.90
CA ASP A 307 -22.48 18.44 2.57
C ASP A 307 -21.46 18.17 3.67
N ARG A 308 -21.65 17.11 4.47
CA ARG A 308 -20.72 16.72 5.53
C ARG A 308 -19.36 16.30 4.97
N LEU A 309 -19.35 15.44 3.95
CA LEU A 309 -18.11 14.97 3.32
C LEU A 309 -17.41 16.07 2.50
N TYR A 310 -18.16 17.00 1.91
CA TYR A 310 -17.61 18.19 1.25
C TYR A 310 -16.91 19.13 2.23
N ARG A 311 -17.47 19.29 3.45
CA ARG A 311 -16.90 20.12 4.53
C ARG A 311 -15.70 19.48 5.22
N MET A 312 -15.41 18.22 4.94
CA MET A 312 -14.23 17.53 5.46
C MET A 312 -12.96 18.31 5.13
N ARG A 313 -12.09 18.42 6.13
CA ARG A 313 -10.79 19.06 6.01
C ARG A 313 -9.73 17.98 5.89
N PHE A 314 -8.74 18.24 5.04
CA PHE A 314 -7.61 17.35 4.85
C PHE A 314 -6.41 17.91 5.58
N GLN A 315 -5.54 17.03 6.08
CA GLN A 315 -4.37 17.45 6.83
C GLN A 315 -3.22 16.49 6.64
N SER A 316 -2.08 16.99 6.13
CA SER A 316 -0.83 16.23 6.14
C SER A 316 -0.43 15.99 7.59
N ARG A 317 -0.17 14.71 7.90
CA ARG A 317 0.45 14.31 9.16
C ARG A 317 1.97 14.44 9.04
#